data_AF-A0A2G9TD34-F1
#
_entry.id   AF-A0A2G9TD34-F1
#
_cell.length_a   1.000
_cell.length_b   1.000
_cell.length_c   1.000
_cell.angle_alpha   90.00
_cell.angle_beta   90.00
_cell.angle_gamma   90.00
#
_symmetry.space_group_name_H-M   'P 1'
#
loop_
_entity.id
_entity.type
_entity.pdbx_description
1 polymer ?
#
loop_
_entity_poly.entity_id
_entity_poly.type
_entity_poly.pdbx_seq_one_letter_code
_entity_poly.pdbx_strand_id
1 'polypeptide(L)'
;MSKVSMISANDSIEPTLLTTRFHPETVEFTFLRPLPKGQYLLTIGEYSGQFNDGSTGVIQRNQKLFTTHLQPNFARQLLPCLDHPSVKAVFRVTVIHRVGTQAQSNTIATDVSVVNTTWQKTVFAPTPPLPAYLVTFSVMPPSYLE
;
A
#
# COMPACT_ATOMS: atom_id res chain seq x y z
N MET A 1 -1.75 -5.33 -16.79
CA MET A 1 -1.73 -4.52 -15.56
C MET A 1 -3.08 -3.83 -15.43
N SER A 2 -3.58 -3.84 -14.21
CA SER A 2 -4.81 -3.18 -13.77
C SER A 2 -4.81 -1.68 -14.09
N LYS A 3 -6.01 -1.13 -14.19
CA LYS A 3 -6.33 0.23 -14.62
C LYS A 3 -5.54 1.27 -13.80
N VAL A 4 -4.54 1.92 -14.41
CA VAL A 4 -4.00 3.18 -13.90
C VAL A 4 -4.90 4.28 -14.45
N SER A 5 -5.46 5.09 -13.56
CA SER A 5 -6.30 6.22 -13.93
C SER A 5 -5.98 7.43 -13.08
N MET A 6 -6.26 8.60 -13.61
CA MET A 6 -6.09 9.84 -12.88
C MET A 6 -7.28 10.74 -13.14
N ILE A 7 -7.78 11.37 -12.09
CA ILE A 7 -8.86 12.37 -12.17
C ILE A 7 -8.44 13.62 -11.40
N SER A 8 -8.75 14.80 -11.91
CA SER A 8 -8.58 16.04 -11.17
C SER A 8 -9.47 16.02 -9.93
N ALA A 9 -9.01 16.51 -8.78
CA ALA A 9 -9.77 16.46 -7.53
C ALA A 9 -11.10 17.25 -7.54
N ASN A 10 -11.31 18.11 -8.55
CA ASN A 10 -12.56 18.83 -8.80
C ASN A 10 -13.41 18.20 -9.91
N ASP A 11 -13.06 16.97 -10.34
CA ASP A 11 -13.70 16.19 -11.40
C ASP A 11 -13.86 16.92 -12.75
N SER A 12 -13.09 17.99 -12.98
CA SER A 12 -13.16 18.79 -14.20
C SER A 12 -12.40 18.19 -15.38
N ILE A 13 -11.42 17.34 -15.12
CA ILE A 13 -10.53 16.76 -16.14
C ILE A 13 -10.19 15.31 -15.75
N GLU A 14 -10.27 14.40 -16.70
CA GLU A 14 -9.73 13.03 -16.61
C GLU A 14 -8.54 12.90 -17.57
N PRO A 15 -7.29 13.09 -17.11
CA PRO A 15 -6.12 13.01 -17.98
C PRO A 15 -5.96 11.61 -18.58
N THR A 16 -5.84 11.56 -19.91
CA THR A 16 -5.61 10.30 -20.63
C THR A 16 -4.16 9.86 -20.48
N LEU A 17 -3.94 8.72 -19.83
CA LEU A 17 -2.63 8.07 -19.77
C LEU A 17 -2.22 7.56 -21.15
N LEU A 18 -1.04 7.95 -21.62
CA LEU A 18 -0.45 7.46 -22.88
C LEU A 18 0.40 6.23 -22.66
N THR A 19 1.40 6.35 -21.77
CA THR A 19 2.39 5.30 -21.56
C THR A 19 2.75 5.18 -20.09
N THR A 20 3.07 3.96 -19.68
CA THR A 20 3.71 3.66 -18.39
C THR A 20 5.07 3.05 -18.67
N ARG A 21 6.13 3.60 -18.07
CA ARG A 21 7.49 3.06 -18.15
C ARG A 21 7.96 2.62 -16.77
N PHE A 22 8.47 1.40 -16.69
CA PHE A 22 9.01 0.84 -15.46
C PHE A 22 10.52 0.97 -15.45
N HIS A 23 11.06 1.55 -14.40
CA HIS A 23 12.47 1.58 -14.07
C HIS A 23 12.72 0.65 -12.87
N PRO A 24 13.98 0.36 -12.50
CA PRO A 24 14.27 -0.53 -11.37
C PRO A 24 13.60 -0.11 -10.05
N GLU A 25 13.49 1.20 -9.82
CA GLU A 25 13.09 1.78 -8.53
C GLU A 25 11.98 2.83 -8.64
N THR A 26 11.55 3.14 -9.87
CA THR A 26 10.56 4.18 -10.16
C THR A 26 9.65 3.75 -11.30
N VAL A 27 8.49 4.39 -11.38
CA VAL A 27 7.55 4.25 -12.50
C VAL A 27 7.26 5.63 -13.05
N GLU A 28 7.25 5.77 -14.37
CA GLU A 28 6.93 7.01 -15.07
C GLU A 28 5.59 6.85 -15.78
N PHE A 29 4.69 7.82 -15.55
CA PHE A 29 3.41 7.93 -16.22
C PHE A 29 3.42 9.14 -17.16
N THR A 30 3.25 8.90 -18.45
CA THR A 30 3.16 9.94 -19.47
C THR A 30 1.71 10.14 -19.87
N PHE A 31 1.22 11.38 -19.85
CA PHE A 31 -0.16 11.74 -20.20
C PHE A 31 -0.23 12.43 -21.57
N LEU A 32 -1.39 12.34 -22.23
CA LEU A 32 -1.61 12.89 -23.58
C LEU A 32 -1.41 14.40 -23.64
N ARG A 33 -1.74 15.10 -22.56
CA ARG A 33 -1.55 16.53 -22.41
C ARG A 33 -0.78 16.81 -21.12
N PRO A 34 0.02 17.89 -21.07
CA PRO A 34 0.61 18.35 -19.83
C PRO A 34 -0.46 18.54 -18.76
N LEU A 35 -0.16 18.11 -17.54
CA LEU A 35 -1.08 18.24 -16.41
C LEU A 35 -1.07 19.70 -15.93
N PRO A 36 -2.21 20.41 -15.96
CA PRO A 36 -2.31 21.72 -15.33
C PRO A 36 -1.99 21.64 -13.83
N LYS A 37 -1.50 22.74 -13.25
CA LYS A 37 -1.31 22.83 -11.80
C LYS A 37 -2.63 22.56 -11.08
N GLY A 38 -2.63 21.63 -10.13
CA GLY A 38 -3.83 21.23 -9.40
C GLY A 38 -3.61 20.01 -8.52
N GLN A 39 -4.70 19.52 -7.93
CA GLN A 39 -4.72 18.27 -7.18
C GLN A 39 -5.33 17.18 -8.03
N TYR A 40 -4.80 15.97 -7.91
CA TYR A 40 -5.23 14.81 -8.68
C TYR A 40 -5.33 13.60 -7.77
N LEU A 41 -6.29 12.73 -8.06
CA LEU A 41 -6.35 11.39 -7.53
C LEU A 41 -5.76 10.44 -8.57
N LEU A 42 -4.55 9.94 -8.30
CA LEU A 42 -3.94 8.86 -9.06
C LEU A 42 -4.39 7.52 -8.46
N THR A 43 -5.09 6.72 -9.25
CA THR A 43 -5.43 5.34 -8.91
C THR A 43 -4.50 4.40 -9.64
N ILE A 44 -3.76 3.62 -8.88
CA ILE A 44 -3.07 2.43 -9.38
C ILE A 44 -3.91 1.26 -8.89
N GLY A 45 -4.41 0.44 -9.82
CA GLY A 45 -5.22 -0.71 -9.48
C GLY A 45 -4.41 -1.81 -8.78
N GLU A 46 -4.68 -3.06 -9.13
CA GLU A 46 -3.96 -4.22 -8.62
C GLU A 46 -2.49 -4.26 -9.08
N TYR A 47 -1.58 -4.43 -8.13
CA TYR A 47 -0.19 -4.78 -8.37
C TYR A 47 0.18 -5.93 -7.41
N SER A 48 1.26 -6.64 -7.74
CA SER A 48 1.79 -7.71 -6.91
C SER A 48 3.27 -7.47 -6.60
N GLY A 49 3.70 -7.99 -5.46
CA GLY A 49 5.09 -7.98 -5.02
C GLY A 49 5.48 -9.34 -4.46
N GLN A 50 6.75 -9.47 -4.06
CA GLN A 50 7.26 -10.68 -3.44
C GLN A 50 7.42 -10.47 -1.94
N PHE A 51 7.16 -11.52 -1.17
CA PHE A 51 7.61 -11.61 0.20
C PHE A 51 9.03 -12.14 0.23
N ASN A 52 9.86 -11.62 1.11
CA ASN A 52 11.24 -12.10 1.30
C ASN A 52 11.45 -12.67 2.71
N ASP A 53 12.48 -13.49 2.86
CA ASP A 53 12.95 -13.99 4.16
C ASP A 53 14.09 -13.12 4.73
N GLY A 54 14.38 -11.98 4.12
CA GLY A 54 15.35 -11.00 4.57
C GLY A 54 14.84 -10.13 5.73
N SER A 55 15.45 -8.96 5.92
CA SER A 55 15.17 -8.04 7.02
C SER A 55 14.45 -6.75 6.59
N THR A 56 14.07 -6.61 5.33
CA THR A 56 13.52 -5.37 4.75
C THR A 56 12.35 -5.65 3.81
N GLY A 57 11.54 -4.64 3.50
CA GLY A 57 10.36 -4.79 2.67
C GLY A 57 9.24 -5.56 3.37
N VAL A 58 8.56 -6.44 2.64
CA VAL A 58 7.55 -7.35 3.20
C VAL A 58 8.19 -8.70 3.50
N ILE A 59 8.30 -8.99 4.79
CA ILE A 59 9.05 -10.11 5.33
C ILE A 59 8.09 -11.24 5.69
N GLN A 60 8.44 -12.45 5.31
CA GLN A 60 7.78 -13.69 5.72
C GLN A 60 8.67 -14.49 6.67
N ARG A 61 8.08 -15.01 7.74
CA ARG A 61 8.72 -15.86 8.75
C ARG A 61 7.89 -17.09 9.03
N ASN A 62 8.55 -18.26 9.05
CA ASN A 62 7.94 -19.55 9.38
C ASN A 62 6.67 -19.87 8.57
N GLN A 63 6.55 -19.31 7.37
CA GLN A 63 5.37 -19.38 6.49
C GLN A 63 4.05 -18.87 7.10
N LYS A 64 4.07 -18.27 8.29
CA LYS A 64 2.87 -17.93 9.09
C LYS A 64 2.82 -16.48 9.52
N LEU A 65 3.99 -15.86 9.71
CA LEU A 65 4.12 -14.46 10.07
C LEU A 65 4.50 -13.66 8.83
N PHE A 66 3.74 -12.61 8.56
CA PHE A 66 4.05 -11.58 7.58
C PHE A 66 4.21 -10.26 8.33
N THR A 67 5.25 -9.51 8.05
CA THR A 67 5.50 -8.21 8.68
C THR A 67 6.28 -7.30 7.76
N THR A 68 6.30 -6.00 8.02
CA THR A 68 6.99 -5.02 7.18
C THR A 68 8.13 -4.35 7.93
N HIS A 69 9.27 -4.21 7.27
CA HIS A 69 10.35 -3.30 7.68
C HIS A 69 10.72 -2.42 6.48
N LEU A 70 10.16 -1.21 6.44
CA LEU A 70 10.25 -0.35 5.25
C LEU A 70 11.37 0.70 5.34
N GLN A 71 12.10 0.77 6.45
CA GLN A 71 13.21 1.72 6.62
C GLN A 71 14.50 1.28 5.92
N PRO A 72 15.25 2.22 5.30
CA PRO A 72 14.93 3.65 5.16
C PRO A 72 14.06 3.98 3.94
N ASN A 73 14.09 3.14 2.89
CA ASN A 73 13.53 3.43 1.56
C ASN A 73 12.98 2.17 0.86
N PHE A 74 12.42 1.24 1.64
CA PHE A 74 11.84 0.01 1.12
C PHE A 74 10.31 0.07 1.03
N ALA A 75 9.69 1.24 1.27
CA ALA A 75 8.23 1.39 1.17
C ALA A 75 7.75 1.11 -0.26
N ARG A 76 8.56 1.48 -1.26
CA ARG A 76 8.36 1.15 -2.68
C ARG A 76 8.24 -0.34 -2.99
N GLN A 77 8.78 -1.23 -2.14
CA GLN A 77 8.64 -2.68 -2.30
C GLN A 77 7.24 -3.17 -1.88
N LEU A 78 6.51 -2.38 -1.09
CA LEU A 78 5.15 -2.67 -0.64
C LEU A 78 4.09 -1.93 -1.47
N LEU A 79 4.31 -0.66 -1.79
CA LEU A 79 3.35 0.16 -2.52
C LEU A 79 4.02 1.19 -3.43
N PRO A 80 3.46 1.46 -4.62
CA PRO A 80 3.88 2.61 -5.42
C PRO A 80 3.63 3.90 -4.64
N CYS A 81 4.71 4.59 -4.24
CA CYS A 81 4.62 5.77 -3.40
C CYS A 81 5.79 6.73 -3.65
N LEU A 82 5.65 7.96 -3.14
CA LEU A 82 6.75 8.92 -3.04
C LEU A 82 7.59 8.58 -1.80
N ASP A 83 8.57 7.71 -1.98
CA ASP A 83 9.37 7.13 -0.90
C ASP A 83 10.55 8.03 -0.50
N HIS A 84 10.22 9.17 0.11
CA HIS A 84 11.16 10.18 0.58
C HIS A 84 10.76 10.72 1.97
N PRO A 85 11.68 10.89 2.94
CA PRO A 85 11.35 11.24 4.32
C PRO A 85 10.65 12.60 4.49
N SER A 86 10.86 13.54 3.57
CA SER A 86 10.18 14.85 3.60
C SER A 86 8.73 14.80 3.11
N VAL A 87 8.33 13.74 2.41
CA VAL A 87 6.97 13.58 1.88
C VAL A 87 6.14 12.78 2.88
N LYS A 88 5.11 13.41 3.42
CA LYS A 88 4.19 12.80 4.40
C LYS A 88 2.79 12.69 3.81
N ALA A 89 2.12 11.59 4.10
CA ALA A 89 0.73 11.37 3.71
C ALA A 89 -0.05 10.66 4.84
N VAL A 90 -1.37 10.79 4.78
CA VAL A 90 -2.29 9.98 5.59
C VAL A 90 -2.50 8.65 4.87
N PHE A 91 -2.26 7.55 5.55
CA PHE A 91 -2.46 6.20 5.00
C PHE A 91 -3.73 5.59 5.56
N ARG A 92 -4.55 5.04 4.66
CA ARG A 92 -5.76 4.26 4.99
C ARG A 92 -5.49 2.82 4.59
N VAL A 93 -5.18 1.99 5.58
CA VAL A 93 -4.74 0.61 5.35
C VAL A 93 -5.91 -0.35 5.55
N THR A 94 -6.06 -1.30 4.64
CA THR A 94 -6.93 -2.47 4.79
C THR A 94 -6.10 -3.69 4.45
N VAL A 95 -6.15 -4.70 5.31
CA VAL A 95 -5.42 -5.96 5.12
C VAL A 95 -6.42 -7.07 4.93
N ILE A 96 -6.34 -7.79 3.82
CA ILE A 96 -7.08 -9.03 3.58
C ILE A 96 -6.18 -10.19 3.96
N HIS A 97 -6.61 -11.02 4.90
CA HIS A 97 -5.80 -12.10 5.47
C HIS A 97 -6.65 -13.34 5.77
N ARG A 98 -5.98 -14.47 6.03
CA ARG A 98 -6.68 -15.73 6.29
C ARG A 98 -7.54 -15.64 7.55
N VAL A 99 -8.70 -16.30 7.52
CA VAL A 99 -9.51 -16.49 8.73
C VAL A 99 -8.70 -17.22 9.79
N GLY A 100 -8.83 -16.80 11.05
CA GLY A 100 -8.08 -17.36 12.17
C GLY A 100 -6.67 -16.79 12.35
N THR A 101 -6.27 -15.77 11.58
CA THR A 101 -5.09 -14.93 11.88
C THR A 101 -5.52 -13.55 12.36
N GLN A 102 -4.60 -12.80 12.96
CA GLN A 102 -4.80 -11.39 13.34
C GLN A 102 -3.94 -10.49 12.45
N ALA A 103 -4.49 -9.35 12.04
CA ALA A 103 -3.75 -8.27 11.40
C ALA A 103 -3.56 -7.09 12.36
N GLN A 104 -2.37 -6.51 12.35
CA GLN A 104 -2.01 -5.28 13.07
C GLN A 104 -1.40 -4.28 12.09
N SER A 105 -1.51 -2.98 12.39
CA SER A 105 -0.95 -1.89 11.60
C SER A 105 -0.61 -0.69 12.50
N ASN A 106 -0.30 0.47 11.90
CA ASN A 106 0.05 1.70 12.61
C ASN A 106 -1.03 2.18 13.60
N THR A 107 -2.28 1.85 13.33
CA THR A 107 -3.45 2.38 14.03
C THR A 107 -4.38 1.25 14.45
N ILE A 108 -5.38 1.58 15.27
CA ILE A 108 -6.38 0.62 15.73
C ILE A 108 -7.24 0.11 14.57
N ALA A 109 -7.62 -1.17 14.63
CA ALA A 109 -8.63 -1.74 13.75
C ALA A 109 -10.00 -1.11 14.05
N THR A 110 -10.69 -0.66 13.00
CA THR A 110 -12.02 -0.06 13.09
C THR A 110 -13.13 -0.98 12.60
N ASP A 111 -12.78 -1.98 11.77
CA ASP A 111 -13.72 -3.00 11.29
C ASP A 111 -12.97 -4.31 11.02
N VAL A 112 -13.62 -5.44 11.33
CA VAL A 112 -13.17 -6.79 10.96
C VAL A 112 -14.37 -7.53 10.42
N SER A 113 -14.26 -8.04 9.19
CA SER A 113 -15.38 -8.71 8.54
C SER A 113 -14.90 -9.86 7.65
N VAL A 114 -15.69 -10.94 7.64
CA VAL A 114 -15.41 -12.13 6.83
C VAL A 114 -15.71 -11.81 5.37
N VAL A 115 -14.75 -12.09 4.48
CA VAL A 115 -14.93 -11.94 3.02
C VAL A 115 -15.51 -13.22 2.44
N ASN A 116 -14.98 -14.38 2.88
CA ASN A 116 -15.48 -15.71 2.55
C ASN A 116 -14.93 -16.74 3.56
N THR A 117 -15.15 -18.03 3.32
CA THR A 117 -14.70 -19.12 4.22
C THR A 117 -13.18 -19.16 4.47
N THR A 118 -12.39 -18.53 3.61
CA THR A 118 -10.92 -18.56 3.67
C THR A 118 -10.31 -17.23 4.11
N TRP A 119 -10.95 -16.11 3.76
CA TRP A 119 -10.40 -14.77 3.90
C TRP A 119 -11.31 -13.87 4.74
N GLN A 120 -10.70 -13.01 5.54
CA GLN A 120 -11.31 -11.89 6.23
C GLN A 120 -10.56 -10.59 5.88
N LYS A 121 -11.20 -9.45 6.09
CA LYS A 121 -10.59 -8.13 5.96
C LYS A 121 -10.57 -7.44 7.31
N THR A 122 -9.47 -6.74 7.59
CA THR A 122 -9.32 -5.84 8.73
C THR A 122 -9.05 -4.44 8.20
N VAL A 123 -9.90 -3.49 8.55
CA VAL A 123 -9.78 -2.07 8.20
C VAL A 123 -9.23 -1.31 9.39
N PHE A 124 -8.22 -0.47 9.16
CA PHE A 124 -7.58 0.33 10.20
C PHE A 124 -7.99 1.81 10.10
N ALA A 125 -7.94 2.52 11.23
CA ALA A 125 -8.16 3.95 11.26
C ALA A 125 -7.08 4.68 10.40
N PRO A 126 -7.38 5.85 9.81
CA PRO A 126 -6.37 6.63 9.09
C PRO A 126 -5.18 7.00 9.99
N THR A 127 -3.96 6.93 9.47
CA THR A 127 -2.77 7.37 10.21
C THR A 127 -2.72 8.90 10.31
N PRO A 128 -1.99 9.47 11.29
CA PRO A 128 -1.45 10.82 11.15
C PRO A 128 -0.55 10.92 9.90
N PRO A 129 -0.27 12.11 9.36
CA PRO A 129 0.68 12.28 8.27
C PRO A 129 2.07 11.74 8.63
N LEU A 130 2.55 10.74 7.91
CA LEU A 130 3.86 10.10 8.12
C LEU A 130 4.58 9.82 6.80
N PRO A 131 5.91 9.67 6.79
CA PRO A 131 6.65 9.19 5.62
C PRO A 131 6.33 7.72 5.32
N ALA A 132 6.36 7.34 4.05
CA ALA A 132 5.96 6.00 3.59
C ALA A 132 6.73 4.85 4.28
N TYR A 133 8.00 5.04 4.63
CA TYR A 133 8.81 4.02 5.33
C TYR A 133 8.31 3.69 6.75
N LEU A 134 7.41 4.49 7.33
CA LEU A 134 6.79 4.21 8.64
C LEU A 134 5.47 3.45 8.51
N VAL A 135 4.95 3.23 7.29
CA VAL A 135 3.79 2.36 7.09
C VAL A 135 4.16 0.96 7.56
N THR A 136 3.30 0.36 8.38
CA THR A 136 3.52 -1.00 8.87
C THR A 136 2.26 -1.84 8.82
N PHE A 137 2.42 -3.12 8.56
CA PHE A 137 1.42 -4.12 8.92
C PHE A 137 2.10 -5.42 9.32
N SER A 138 1.38 -6.21 10.13
CA SER A 138 1.73 -7.59 10.41
C SER A 138 0.51 -8.48 10.36
N VAL A 139 0.66 -9.71 9.87
CA VAL A 139 -0.35 -10.77 9.89
C VAL A 139 0.26 -12.00 10.55
N MET A 140 -0.38 -12.50 11.60
CA MET A 140 0.17 -13.59 12.40
C MET A 140 -0.93 -14.48 13.00
N PRO A 141 -0.66 -15.77 13.28
CA PRO A 141 -1.62 -16.61 13.98
C PRO A 141 -1.66 -16.25 15.48
N PRO A 142 -2.71 -16.66 16.21
CA PRO A 142 -2.89 -16.32 17.62
C PRO A 142 -1.74 -16.73 18.53
N SER A 143 -0.95 -17.76 18.17
CA SER A 143 0.19 -18.22 18.96
C SER A 143 1.36 -17.22 19.04
N TYR A 144 1.34 -16.15 18.22
CA TYR A 144 2.34 -15.07 18.25
C TYR A 144 1.83 -13.86 19.06
N LEU A 145 0.59 -13.93 19.54
CA LEU A 145 0.01 -12.94 20.44
C LEU A 145 0.24 -13.47 21.86
N GLU A 146 0.96 -12.70 22.66
CA GLU A 146 1.10 -12.95 24.10
C GLU A 146 -0.24 -12.79 24.83
#